data_AF-A0A445BL99-F1
#
_entry.id   AF-A0A445BL99-F1
#
_cell.length_a   1.000
_cell.length_b   1.000
_cell.length_c   1.000
_cell.angle_alpha   90.00
_cell.angle_beta   90.00
_cell.angle_gamma   90.00
#
_symmetry.space_group_name_H-M   'P 1'
#
loop_
_entity.id
_entity.type
_entity.pdbx_description
1 polymer ?
#
loop_
_entity_poly.entity_id
_entity_poly.type
_entity_poly.pdbx_seq_one_letter_code
_entity_poly.pdbx_strand_id
1 'polypeptide(L)'
;MEESKEEAEAALQKKYSSMVERLNKRHQSRSDNNNESESSSSPAFESTSSFLTRFSNLKSSIESQFTHSHSLFSSDPSQLKPHFEQISTSISHLEKLIAENSYFLPSYDVRSFLKTITDLKHTLETLIFQLLPKKKFSFKNMATTKKDTTNNNNNNTVTPQESK
;
A
#
# COMPACT_ATOMS: atom_id res chain seq x y z
N MET A 1 -4.58 9.48 68.75
CA MET A 1 -3.93 8.22 68.32
C MET A 1 -4.14 7.93 66.83
N GLU A 2 -4.76 8.83 66.06
CA GLU A 2 -4.95 8.69 64.60
C GLU A 2 -3.76 9.24 63.79
N GLU A 3 -3.16 10.33 64.25
CA GLU A 3 -2.17 11.15 63.51
C GLU A 3 -0.85 10.41 63.20
N SER A 4 -0.47 9.45 64.04
CA SER A 4 0.75 8.65 63.87
C SER A 4 0.67 7.63 62.73
N LYS A 5 -0.55 7.22 62.35
CA LYS A 5 -0.79 6.21 61.32
C LYS A 5 -0.79 6.84 59.92
N GLU A 6 -1.36 8.04 59.82
CA GLU A 6 -1.40 8.83 58.59
C GLU A 6 -0.02 9.33 58.17
N GLU A 7 0.82 9.71 59.14
CA GLU A 7 2.22 10.11 58.87
C GLU A 7 3.08 8.92 58.38
N ALA A 8 2.83 7.72 58.91
CA ALA A 8 3.50 6.50 58.46
C ALA A 8 3.09 6.11 57.02
N GLU A 9 1.82 6.29 56.67
CA GLU A 9 1.29 6.05 55.33
C GLU A 9 1.83 7.05 54.31
N ALA A 10 1.87 8.33 54.67
CA ALA A 10 2.48 9.38 53.85
C ALA A 10 3.98 9.12 53.59
N ALA A 11 4.70 8.64 54.60
CA ALA A 11 6.11 8.26 54.47
C ALA A 11 6.31 7.05 53.54
N LEU A 12 5.42 6.06 53.58
CA LEU A 12 5.44 4.90 52.70
C LEU A 12 5.16 5.29 51.25
N GLN A 13 4.15 6.14 51.02
CA GLN A 13 3.79 6.65 49.70
C GLN A 13 4.95 7.46 49.08
N LYS A 14 5.61 8.30 49.88
CA LYS A 14 6.78 9.08 49.44
C LYS A 14 7.95 8.16 49.03
N LYS A 15 8.19 7.08 49.78
CA LYS A 15 9.22 6.08 49.42
C LYS A 15 8.87 5.35 48.13
N TYR A 16 7.61 4.96 47.95
CA TYR A 16 7.14 4.31 46.72
C TYR A 16 7.32 5.22 45.51
N SER A 17 6.85 6.47 45.59
CA SER A 17 7.00 7.44 44.50
C SER A 17 8.47 7.69 44.15
N SER A 18 9.34 7.84 45.16
CA SER A 18 10.78 7.99 44.92
C SER A 18 11.41 6.74 44.29
N MET A 19 10.96 5.54 44.66
CA MET A 19 11.42 4.30 44.04
C MET A 19 10.98 4.22 42.57
N VAL A 20 9.72 4.53 42.26
CA VAL A 20 9.19 4.57 40.89
C VAL A 20 9.95 5.60 40.05
N GLU A 21 10.22 6.78 40.60
CA GLU A 21 11.00 7.83 39.93
C GLU A 21 12.43 7.35 39.61
N ARG A 22 13.10 6.69 40.56
CA ARG A 22 14.45 6.12 40.35
C ARG A 22 14.45 5.02 39.28
N LEU A 23 13.42 4.18 39.24
CA LEU A 23 13.25 3.16 38.21
C LEU A 23 13.04 3.80 36.83
N ASN A 24 12.19 4.83 36.75
CA ASN A 24 11.92 5.54 35.50
C ASN A 24 13.17 6.27 34.97
N LYS A 25 13.92 6.95 35.86
CA LYS A 25 15.18 7.63 35.52
C LYS A 25 16.28 6.66 35.05
N ARG A 26 16.30 5.43 35.59
CA ARG A 26 17.19 4.36 35.10
C ARG A 26 16.83 3.87 33.70
N HIS A 27 15.54 3.88 33.36
CA HIS A 27 15.10 3.53 32.00
C HIS A 27 15.44 4.65 31.00
N GLN A 28 15.21 5.92 31.35
CA GLN A 28 15.56 7.07 30.50
C GLN A 28 17.08 7.16 30.24
N SER A 29 17.90 7.01 31.28
CA SER A 29 19.37 7.01 31.09
C SER A 29 19.89 5.85 30.22
N ARG A 30 19.16 4.73 30.11
CA ARG A 30 19.48 3.66 29.15
C ARG A 30 19.03 3.99 27.73
N SER A 31 17.92 4.70 27.54
CA SER A 31 17.49 5.13 26.20
C SER A 31 18.37 6.24 25.64
N ASP A 32 18.85 7.16 26.48
CA ASP A 32 19.63 8.32 26.03
C ASP A 32 21.06 7.92 25.62
N ASN A 33 21.71 7.00 26.35
CA ASN A 33 23.03 6.47 25.98
C ASN A 33 23.03 5.65 24.68
N ASN A 34 21.87 5.09 24.30
CA ASN A 34 21.74 4.36 23.04
C ASN A 34 21.58 5.30 21.83
N ASN A 35 21.23 6.57 22.05
CA ASN A 35 21.06 7.59 21.01
C ASN A 35 22.33 8.44 20.79
N GLU A 36 23.17 8.66 21.81
CA GLU A 36 24.38 9.47 21.64
C GLU A 36 25.52 8.77 20.85
N SER A 37 25.47 7.43 20.72
CA SER A 37 26.43 6.70 19.89
C SER A 37 26.15 6.78 18.37
N GLU A 38 25.02 7.36 17.96
CA GLU A 38 24.59 7.51 16.56
C GLU A 38 24.95 8.88 15.96
N SER A 39 25.83 9.65 16.60
CA SER A 39 26.17 11.02 16.17
C SER A 39 27.55 11.18 15.53
N SER A 40 28.23 10.08 15.16
CA SER A 40 29.55 10.13 14.48
C SER A 40 29.48 9.65 13.02
N SER A 41 29.24 10.59 12.11
CA SER A 41 29.72 10.70 10.70
C SER A 41 29.93 9.46 9.81
N SER A 42 29.30 8.33 10.08
CA SER A 42 29.17 7.19 9.15
C SER A 42 27.79 7.27 8.50
N PRO A 43 27.58 6.79 7.26
CA PRO A 43 26.22 6.68 6.74
C PRO A 43 25.41 5.88 7.77
N ALA A 44 24.38 6.51 8.35
CA ALA A 44 23.60 5.95 9.44
C ALA A 44 23.14 4.54 9.02
N PHE A 45 23.80 3.52 9.56
CA PHE A 45 23.53 2.15 9.19
C PHE A 45 22.14 1.84 9.76
N GLU A 46 21.16 1.66 8.88
CA GLU A 46 19.82 1.35 9.32
C GLU A 46 19.84 -0.02 10.00
N SER A 47 19.50 -0.05 11.29
CA SER A 47 19.31 -1.32 12.01
C SER A 47 18.25 -2.17 11.31
N THR A 48 18.44 -3.48 11.25
CA THR A 48 17.48 -4.42 10.65
C THR A 48 16.06 -4.22 11.18
N SER A 49 15.90 -3.95 12.48
CA SER A 49 14.61 -3.66 13.10
C SER A 49 13.92 -2.39 12.57
N SER A 50 14.69 -1.32 12.34
CA SER A 50 14.19 -0.08 11.74
C SER A 50 13.72 -0.32 10.31
N PHE A 51 14.53 -1.00 9.51
CA PHE A 51 14.17 -1.39 8.15
C PHE A 51 12.87 -2.21 8.11
N LEU A 52 12.76 -3.25 8.96
CA LEU A 52 11.57 -4.11 9.03
C LEU A 52 10.32 -3.31 9.41
N THR A 53 10.46 -2.37 10.35
CA THR A 53 9.36 -1.49 10.76
C THR A 53 8.90 -0.63 9.59
N ARG A 54 9.84 0.05 8.90
CA ARG A 54 9.52 0.87 7.71
C ARG A 54 8.89 0.04 6.60
N PHE A 55 9.46 -1.12 6.29
CA PHE A 55 8.92 -2.04 5.29
C PHE A 55 7.47 -2.44 5.61
N SER A 56 7.21 -2.85 6.85
CA SER A 56 5.86 -3.25 7.29
C SER A 56 4.86 -2.10 7.23
N ASN A 57 5.27 -0.88 7.60
CA ASN A 57 4.43 0.31 7.55
C ASN A 57 4.08 0.69 6.10
N LEU A 58 5.08 0.68 5.20
CA LEU A 58 4.85 0.95 3.77
C LEU A 58 3.94 -0.11 3.15
N LYS A 59 4.18 -1.40 3.43
CA LYS A 59 3.32 -2.50 2.98
C LYS A 59 1.88 -2.31 3.44
N SER A 60 1.66 -2.04 4.72
CA SER A 60 0.32 -1.84 5.29
C SER A 60 -0.37 -0.61 4.71
N SER A 61 0.38 0.47 4.45
CA SER A 61 -0.13 1.67 3.78
C SER A 61 -0.59 1.38 2.34
N ILE A 62 0.17 0.60 1.57
CA ILE A 62 -0.22 0.16 0.22
C ILE A 62 -1.48 -0.71 0.27
N GLU A 63 -1.55 -1.66 1.20
CA GLU A 63 -2.73 -2.51 1.39
C GLU A 63 -3.97 -1.68 1.76
N SER A 64 -3.82 -0.65 2.59
CA SER A 64 -4.91 0.29 2.89
C SER A 64 -5.32 1.14 1.68
N GLN A 65 -4.40 1.46 0.77
CA GLN A 65 -4.76 2.14 -0.48
C GLN A 65 -5.57 1.20 -1.40
N PHE A 66 -5.28 -0.11 -1.42
CA PHE A 66 -6.11 -1.06 -2.16
C PHE A 66 -7.56 -1.09 -1.65
N THR A 67 -7.77 -1.14 -0.34
CA THR A 67 -9.13 -1.08 0.21
C THR A 67 -9.81 0.27 -0.09
N HIS A 68 -9.06 1.37 -0.03
CA HIS A 68 -9.55 2.69 -0.42
C HIS A 68 -9.96 2.76 -1.89
N SER A 69 -9.25 2.07 -2.79
CA SER A 69 -9.56 2.01 -4.23
C SER A 69 -10.98 1.50 -4.48
N HIS A 70 -11.43 0.49 -3.72
CA HIS A 70 -12.80 -0.02 -3.83
C HIS A 70 -13.84 1.01 -3.39
N SER A 71 -13.57 1.74 -2.30
CA SER A 71 -14.44 2.84 -1.87
C SER A 71 -14.49 3.97 -2.90
N LEU A 72 -13.35 4.31 -3.48
CA LEU A 72 -13.21 5.38 -4.47
C LEU A 72 -13.94 5.05 -5.78
N PHE A 73 -13.93 3.78 -6.19
CA PHE A 73 -14.70 3.32 -7.35
C PHE A 73 -16.21 3.58 -7.21
N SER A 74 -16.76 3.52 -5.98
CA SER A 74 -18.17 3.80 -5.74
C SER A 74 -18.50 5.29 -5.64
N SER A 75 -17.56 6.13 -5.18
CA SER A 75 -17.81 7.56 -4.94
C SER A 75 -17.35 8.46 -6.10
N ASP A 76 -16.11 8.30 -6.57
CA ASP A 76 -15.52 9.12 -7.63
C ASP A 76 -14.56 8.31 -8.51
N PRO A 77 -15.07 7.67 -9.57
CA PRO A 77 -14.26 6.88 -10.51
C PRO A 77 -13.18 7.67 -11.24
N SER A 78 -13.27 9.00 -11.31
CA SER A 78 -12.30 9.83 -12.04
C SER A 78 -10.94 9.89 -11.34
N GLN A 79 -10.94 9.80 -10.01
CA GLN A 79 -9.75 9.81 -9.15
C GLN A 79 -9.04 8.46 -9.10
N LEU A 80 -9.66 7.41 -9.65
CA LEU A 80 -9.14 6.07 -9.54
C LEU A 80 -7.82 5.87 -10.31
N LYS A 81 -7.70 6.49 -11.49
CA LYS A 81 -6.47 6.45 -12.28
C LYS A 81 -5.28 7.13 -11.55
N PRO A 82 -5.36 8.40 -11.11
CA PRO A 82 -4.25 9.01 -10.38
C PRO A 82 -3.95 8.28 -9.06
N HIS A 83 -4.98 7.72 -8.40
CA HIS A 83 -4.78 6.90 -7.21
C HIS A 83 -3.94 5.63 -7.49
N PHE A 84 -4.17 4.93 -8.61
CA PHE A 84 -3.35 3.77 -8.98
C PHE A 84 -1.90 4.15 -9.35
N GLU A 85 -1.67 5.31 -9.96
CA GLU A 85 -0.31 5.83 -10.20
C GLU A 85 0.43 6.11 -8.88
N GLN A 86 -0.28 6.64 -7.87
CA GLN A 86 0.27 6.86 -6.53
C GLN A 86 0.62 5.53 -5.85
N ILE A 87 -0.22 4.51 -5.96
CA ILE A 87 0.10 3.17 -5.44
C ILE A 87 1.32 2.58 -6.15
N SER A 88 1.39 2.70 -7.48
CA SER A 88 2.55 2.25 -8.28
C SER A 88 3.86 2.92 -7.83
N THR A 89 3.80 4.23 -7.58
CA THR A 89 4.92 5.00 -7.03
C THR A 89 5.32 4.50 -5.64
N SER A 90 4.33 4.20 -4.78
CA SER A 90 4.56 3.68 -3.43
C SER A 90 5.23 2.29 -3.44
N ILE A 91 4.81 1.40 -4.36
CA ILE A 91 5.45 0.09 -4.57
C ILE A 91 6.89 0.26 -5.06
N SER A 92 7.13 1.20 -5.98
CA SER A 92 8.48 1.48 -6.50
C SER A 92 9.40 2.02 -5.39
N HIS A 93 8.87 2.83 -4.47
CA HIS A 93 9.60 3.29 -3.31
C HIS A 93 9.93 2.13 -2.35
N LEU A 94 9.00 1.20 -2.13
CA LEU A 94 9.25 0.00 -1.33
C LEU A 94 10.37 -0.88 -1.95
N GLU A 95 10.39 -1.01 -3.28
CA GLU A 95 11.44 -1.71 -4.02
C GLU A 95 12.81 -1.05 -3.85
N LYS A 96 12.85 0.28 -3.97
CA LYS A 96 14.05 1.07 -3.72
C LYS A 96 14.57 0.88 -2.30
N LEU A 97 13.69 0.89 -1.30
CA LEU A 97 14.04 0.68 0.10
C LEU A 97 14.74 -0.67 0.30
N ILE A 98 14.26 -1.76 -0.32
CA ILE A 98 14.93 -3.05 -0.25
C ILE A 98 16.29 -2.99 -0.95
N ALA A 99 16.37 -2.38 -2.13
CA ALA A 99 17.62 -2.32 -2.89
C ALA A 99 18.73 -1.62 -2.08
N GLU A 100 18.42 -0.49 -1.45
CA GLU A 100 19.33 0.28 -0.61
C GLU A 100 19.80 -0.49 0.63
N ASN A 101 18.95 -1.36 1.19
CA ASN A 101 19.24 -2.10 2.42
C ASN A 101 19.70 -3.55 2.17
N SER A 102 19.65 -4.03 0.93
CA SER A 102 19.90 -5.44 0.58
C SER A 102 21.28 -5.96 0.98
N TYR A 103 22.28 -5.08 1.07
CA TYR A 103 23.67 -5.45 1.35
C TYR A 103 23.90 -6.03 2.75
N PHE A 104 23.03 -5.71 3.72
CA PHE A 104 23.13 -6.20 5.10
C PHE A 104 22.00 -7.14 5.50
N LEU A 105 21.07 -7.42 4.60
CA LEU A 105 19.96 -8.33 4.85
C LEU A 105 20.33 -9.76 4.46
N PRO A 106 19.89 -10.78 5.23
CA PRO A 106 19.99 -12.17 4.82
C PRO A 106 19.32 -12.40 3.46
N SER A 107 19.92 -13.24 2.61
CA SER A 107 19.39 -13.48 1.26
C SER A 107 17.98 -14.04 1.25
N TYR A 108 17.59 -14.78 2.30
CA TYR A 108 16.21 -15.27 2.45
C TYR A 108 15.22 -14.12 2.61
N ASP A 109 15.55 -13.13 3.44
CA ASP A 109 14.70 -11.98 3.71
C ASP A 109 14.55 -11.15 2.44
N VAL A 110 15.65 -10.87 1.73
CA VAL A 110 15.62 -10.15 0.45
C VAL A 110 14.68 -10.85 -0.55
N ARG A 111 14.79 -12.17 -0.71
CA ARG A 111 13.87 -12.94 -1.58
C ARG A 111 12.41 -12.81 -1.15
N SER A 112 12.14 -12.90 0.15
CA SER A 112 10.80 -12.78 0.71
C SER A 112 10.19 -11.38 0.45
N PHE A 113 10.97 -10.32 0.65
CA PHE A 113 10.52 -8.95 0.40
C PHE A 113 10.29 -8.68 -1.10
N LEU A 114 11.18 -9.17 -1.96
CA LEU A 114 10.99 -9.07 -3.42
C LEU A 114 9.75 -9.83 -3.88
N LYS A 115 9.49 -11.03 -3.34
CA LYS A 115 8.26 -11.76 -3.60
C LYS A 115 7.04 -10.92 -3.19
N THR A 116 7.08 -10.31 -2.01
CA THR A 116 6.00 -9.45 -1.53
C THR A 116 5.72 -8.31 -2.51
N ILE A 117 6.75 -7.67 -3.07
CA ILE A 117 6.59 -6.65 -4.11
C ILE A 117 5.91 -7.21 -5.36
N THR A 118 6.32 -8.39 -5.83
CA THR A 118 5.68 -9.04 -6.98
C THR A 118 4.20 -9.28 -6.73
N ASP A 119 3.84 -9.77 -5.54
CA ASP A 119 2.44 -10.00 -5.15
C ASP A 119 1.64 -8.68 -5.10
N LEU A 120 2.24 -7.59 -4.59
CA LEU A 120 1.61 -6.25 -4.57
C LEU A 120 1.40 -5.71 -5.99
N LYS A 121 2.39 -5.84 -6.89
CA LYS A 121 2.27 -5.45 -8.30
C LYS A 121 1.15 -6.23 -9.00
N HIS A 122 1.09 -7.54 -8.79
CA HIS A 122 0.02 -8.38 -9.34
C HIS A 122 -1.37 -7.97 -8.83
N THR A 123 -1.47 -7.66 -7.53
CA THR A 123 -2.72 -7.18 -6.93
C THR A 123 -3.15 -5.85 -7.53
N LEU A 124 -2.23 -4.90 -7.71
CA LEU A 124 -2.49 -3.63 -8.38
C LEU A 124 -3.02 -3.83 -9.80
N GLU A 125 -2.36 -4.66 -10.62
CA GLU A 125 -2.80 -4.96 -11.99
C GLU A 125 -4.19 -5.59 -12.02
N THR A 126 -4.48 -6.49 -11.07
CA THR A 126 -5.80 -7.12 -10.94
C THR A 126 -6.87 -6.07 -10.62
N LEU A 127 -6.59 -5.15 -9.69
CA LEU A 127 -7.52 -4.06 -9.34
C LEU A 127 -7.70 -3.08 -10.48
N ILE A 128 -6.64 -2.72 -11.21
CA ILE A 128 -6.74 -1.87 -12.40
C ILE A 128 -7.66 -2.54 -13.42
N PHE A 129 -7.51 -3.84 -13.68
CA PHE A 129 -8.35 -4.56 -14.62
C PHE A 129 -9.83 -4.64 -14.16
N GLN A 130 -10.07 -4.80 -12.87
CA GLN A 130 -11.41 -4.91 -12.30
C GLN A 130 -12.14 -3.56 -12.22
N LEU A 131 -11.45 -2.50 -11.81
CA LEU A 131 -12.08 -1.21 -11.51
C LEU A 131 -11.95 -0.19 -12.66
N LEU A 132 -10.93 -0.29 -13.54
CA LEU A 132 -10.90 0.47 -14.79
C LEU A 132 -11.46 -0.40 -15.91
N PRO A 133 -12.71 -0.16 -16.37
CA PRO A 133 -13.21 -0.84 -17.55
C PRO A 133 -12.30 -0.48 -18.73
N LYS A 134 -11.45 -1.42 -19.15
CA LYS A 134 -10.74 -1.30 -20.43
C LYS A 134 -11.84 -1.15 -21.48
N LYS A 135 -11.78 -0.12 -22.34
CA LYS A 135 -12.74 0.06 -23.44
C LYS A 135 -12.95 -1.28 -24.12
N LYS A 136 -14.03 -1.96 -23.78
CA LYS A 136 -14.45 -3.15 -24.49
C LYS A 136 -14.85 -2.64 -25.86
N PHE A 137 -14.45 -3.39 -26.86
CA PHE A 137 -14.77 -3.15 -28.25
C PHE A 137 -16.30 -3.11 -28.38
N SER A 138 -16.89 -1.94 -28.19
CA SER A 138 -18.31 -1.74 -28.44
C SER A 138 -18.44 -1.68 -29.95
N PHE A 139 -18.87 -2.79 -30.55
CA PHE A 139 -19.49 -2.73 -31.86
C PHE A 139 -20.67 -1.78 -31.72
N LYS A 140 -20.47 -0.53 -32.12
CA LYS A 140 -21.55 0.43 -32.27
C LYS A 140 -22.44 -0.15 -33.35
N ASN A 141 -23.49 -0.87 -32.95
CA ASN A 141 -24.53 -1.29 -33.86
C ASN A 141 -25.06 0.00 -34.50
N MET A 142 -24.70 0.22 -35.76
CA MET A 142 -25.38 1.20 -36.60
C MET A 142 -26.83 0.74 -36.59
N ALA A 143 -27.68 1.44 -35.82
CA ALA A 143 -29.10 1.34 -36.00
C ALA A 143 -29.36 1.72 -37.47
N THR A 144 -29.65 0.72 -38.29
CA THR A 144 -30.26 0.92 -39.59
C THR A 144 -31.58 1.61 -39.30
N THR A 145 -31.57 2.94 -39.36
CA THR A 145 -32.79 3.72 -39.51
C THR A 145 -33.43 3.22 -40.79
N LYS A 146 -34.42 2.33 -40.61
CA LYS A 146 -35.32 1.92 -41.67
C LYS A 146 -36.02 3.19 -42.13
N LYS A 147 -35.49 3.82 -43.18
CA LYS A 147 -36.29 4.70 -44.02
C LYS A 147 -37.17 3.77 -44.83
N ASP A 148 -38.44 3.70 -44.47
CA ASP A 148 -39.48 3.35 -45.41
C ASP A 148 -39.42 4.38 -46.55
N THR A 149 -38.90 3.95 -47.69
CA THR A 149 -39.08 4.66 -48.96
C THR A 149 -39.21 3.60 -50.05
N THR A 150 -40.46 3.35 -50.39
CA THR A 150 -40.93 2.77 -51.65
C THR A 150 -40.22 3.40 -52.86
N ASN A 151 -39.57 2.60 -53.72
CA ASN A 151 -39.78 2.69 -55.18
C ASN A 151 -39.20 1.47 -55.93
N ASN A 152 -39.81 1.23 -57.08
CA ASN A 152 -39.92 0.05 -57.91
C ASN A 152 -38.83 -0.06 -59.00
N ASN A 153 -38.79 -1.24 -59.64
CA ASN A 153 -38.32 -1.58 -61.00
C ASN A 153 -36.86 -2.05 -61.27
N ASN A 154 -36.78 -3.37 -61.49
CA ASN A 154 -36.45 -4.07 -62.76
C ASN A 154 -35.02 -4.10 -63.34
N ASN A 155 -34.54 -5.36 -63.43
CA ASN A 155 -33.80 -6.02 -64.53
C ASN A 155 -32.30 -5.70 -64.74
N ASN A 156 -31.42 -6.67 -64.43
CA ASN A 156 -30.80 -7.52 -65.46
C ASN A 156 -29.88 -8.63 -64.87
N THR A 157 -30.07 -9.81 -65.46
CA THR A 157 -29.20 -10.98 -65.67
C THR A 157 -27.71 -10.92 -65.29
N VAL A 158 -27.20 -12.02 -64.71
CA VAL A 158 -26.26 -12.99 -65.35
C VAL A 158 -25.86 -14.09 -64.35
N THR A 159 -26.11 -15.34 -64.74
CA THR A 159 -25.60 -16.62 -64.19
C THR A 159 -24.08 -16.75 -64.29
N PRO A 160 -23.43 -17.51 -63.39
CA PRO A 160 -22.97 -18.86 -63.77
C PRO A 160 -23.21 -19.87 -62.62
N GLN A 161 -23.88 -20.99 -62.89
CA GLN A 161 -23.25 -22.31 -63.14
C GLN A 161 -22.08 -22.65 -62.21
N GLU A 162 -22.33 -23.58 -61.28
CA GLU A 162 -21.31 -24.54 -60.84
C GLU A 162 -21.92 -25.94 -60.87
N SER A 163 -21.28 -26.79 -61.66
CA SER A 163 -21.59 -28.18 -61.89
C SER A 163 -20.91 -29.03 -60.81
N LYS A 164 -21.51 -30.20 -60.56
CA LYS A 164 -21.09 -31.29 -59.68
C LYS A 164 -19.59 -31.54 -59.53
#